data_AF-A0AAD5WLR1-F1
#
_entry.id   AF-A0AAD5WLR1-F1
#
_cell.length_a   1.000
_cell.length_b   1.000
_cell.length_c   1.000
_cell.angle_alpha   90.00
_cell.angle_beta   90.00
_cell.angle_gamma   90.00
#
_symmetry.space_group_name_H-M   'P 1'
#
loop_
_entity.id
_entity.type
_entity.pdbx_description
1 polymer ?
#
loop_
_entity_poly.entity_id
_entity_poly.type
_entity_poly.pdbx_seq_one_letter_code
_entity_poly.pdbx_strand_id
1 'polypeptide(L)'
;MVSKSLKSEIYSKGQGVGYRRCWLLGTSRKNWWNSIYVTRDGCGYIGLGLHELGHTIGLYHTQSRHDRDNYITLHYENLVYDWHDQFNKESESTNYNYNITYDYGTVMHYSGASPGLSTTGKPYMMPHDPKYLPTLGSYILSFYEKLMVNLHYKCLDKCPKESWKKCENGGFPHPRDCSKCICPSGYVRNNLFDLQPPGCGKELTATDEYQELWDVVGQESYDRYAANDDFYFCNYWIRGPPGSKIEVIFQNYTESLDYPGCVWAGVEIKTLEDQRHTGYRFCSPEYGGTSLISEHDMVPVITYSRVYKVTSLLRYKIHSYGSGKTKSTSKPVSEKTPRPTPTTATTKKCYTRLLCTLLRRSFKFCETTKYDFNFKKKVCPYYCD
;
A
#
# COMPACT_ATOMS: atom_id res chain seq x y z
N MET A 1 18.27 4.76 2.40
CA MET A 1 17.09 5.27 3.11
C MET A 1 17.48 5.69 4.52
N VAL A 2 18.30 4.94 5.26
CA VAL A 2 18.67 5.35 6.63
C VAL A 2 19.85 6.32 6.64
N SER A 3 19.84 7.29 7.56
CA SER A 3 20.96 8.19 7.82
C SER A 3 22.15 7.45 8.42
N LYS A 4 23.35 7.68 7.88
CA LYS A 4 24.60 7.13 8.45
C LYS A 4 25.04 7.81 9.75
N SER A 5 24.41 8.94 10.13
CA SER A 5 24.87 9.80 11.24
C SER A 5 24.05 9.72 12.53
N LEU A 6 22.93 8.99 12.53
CA LEU A 6 22.02 8.92 13.67
C LEU A 6 22.31 7.72 14.58
N LYS A 7 22.75 8.02 15.80
CA LYS A 7 22.57 7.17 16.98
C LYS A 7 21.76 8.01 17.96
N SER A 8 20.46 7.79 18.14
CA SER A 8 19.67 8.63 19.05
C SER A 8 18.70 7.84 19.93
N GLU A 9 18.75 8.15 21.22
CA GLU A 9 17.78 7.84 22.26
C GLU A 9 16.53 8.74 22.11
N ILE A 10 15.37 8.23 22.55
CA ILE A 10 14.04 8.84 22.31
C ILE A 10 13.50 9.43 23.63
N TYR A 11 13.16 10.72 23.66
CA TYR A 11 12.35 11.33 24.74
C TYR A 11 11.38 12.40 24.20
N SER A 12 10.21 12.53 24.84
CA SER A 12 9.05 13.34 24.40
C SER A 12 8.55 14.30 25.49
N LYS A 13 8.24 15.56 25.13
CA LYS A 13 7.23 16.41 25.80
C LYS A 13 6.72 17.50 24.84
N GLY A 14 5.41 17.75 24.82
CA GLY A 14 4.75 18.66 23.86
C GLY A 14 4.34 20.04 24.39
N GLN A 15 4.20 21.01 23.47
CA GLN A 15 3.21 22.12 23.46
C GLN A 15 3.40 23.06 22.24
N GLY A 16 2.29 23.36 21.51
CA GLY A 16 2.02 24.55 20.64
C GLY A 16 2.87 24.73 19.35
N VAL A 17 2.46 25.34 18.23
CA VAL A 17 1.28 26.12 17.79
C VAL A 17 1.16 25.99 16.24
N GLY A 18 -0.07 25.73 15.76
CA GLY A 18 -0.64 26.15 14.47
C GLY A 18 0.10 25.94 13.15
N TYR A 19 0.01 24.74 12.56
CA TYR A 19 -0.09 24.51 11.10
C TYR A 19 -0.70 23.11 10.87
N ARG A 20 -1.58 22.95 9.86
CA ARG A 20 -2.38 21.72 9.61
C ARG A 20 -1.62 20.65 8.80
N ARG A 21 -0.43 20.23 9.21
CA ARG A 21 0.28 19.10 8.56
C ARG A 21 1.11 18.31 9.59
N CYS A 22 1.46 17.07 9.24
CA CYS A 22 2.49 16.30 9.94
C CYS A 22 3.85 16.63 9.36
N TRP A 23 4.81 16.84 10.25
CA TRP A 23 6.23 16.89 9.91
C TRP A 23 7.08 16.63 11.14
N LEU A 24 8.25 16.04 10.92
CA LEU A 24 9.37 16.07 11.86
C LEU A 24 10.26 17.28 11.54
N LEU A 25 10.49 18.15 12.53
CA LEU A 25 11.53 19.18 12.45
C LEU A 25 12.87 18.60 12.92
N GLY A 26 13.60 17.97 11.99
CA GLY A 26 15.03 17.71 12.06
C GLY A 26 15.52 16.73 13.13
N THR A 27 16.78 16.31 12.97
CA THR A 27 17.51 15.53 13.97
C THR A 27 18.70 16.34 14.48
N SER A 28 18.71 16.65 15.77
CA SER A 28 19.83 17.36 16.39
C SER A 28 20.99 16.42 16.69
N ARG A 29 22.20 16.78 16.20
CA ARG A 29 23.46 16.09 16.58
C ARG A 29 23.93 16.39 18.02
N LYS A 30 23.20 17.21 18.79
CA LYS A 30 23.67 17.79 20.06
C LYS A 30 22.69 17.59 21.23
N ASN A 31 22.14 16.41 21.51
CA ASN A 31 21.28 16.20 22.70
C ASN A 31 20.11 17.21 22.84
N TRP A 32 19.59 17.76 21.74
CA TRP A 32 18.36 18.57 21.76
C TRP A 32 17.17 17.69 21.36
N TRP A 33 16.03 17.95 22.01
CA TRP A 33 14.75 17.30 21.75
C TRP A 33 14.37 17.38 20.27
N ASN A 34 13.95 16.25 19.68
CA ASN A 34 13.34 16.22 18.34
C ASN A 34 11.82 16.19 18.52
N SER A 35 11.13 17.22 18.00
CA SER A 35 9.67 17.31 18.12
C SER A 35 8.99 16.62 16.94
N ILE A 36 8.07 15.70 17.25
CA ILE A 36 7.11 15.16 16.28
C ILE A 36 5.78 15.91 16.46
N TYR A 37 5.30 16.56 15.40
CA TYR A 37 4.01 17.24 15.41
C TYR A 37 2.97 16.37 14.72
N VAL A 38 2.10 15.74 15.52
CA VAL A 38 0.96 14.95 15.03
C VAL A 38 -0.33 15.72 15.29
N THR A 39 -0.93 16.33 14.27
CA THR A 39 -2.19 17.06 14.41
C THR A 39 -3.40 16.14 14.20
N ARG A 40 -4.42 16.24 15.07
CA ARG A 40 -5.66 15.43 14.95
C ARG A 40 -6.32 15.55 13.56
N ASP A 41 -6.26 16.74 12.98
CA ASP A 41 -6.68 16.98 11.60
C ASP A 41 -5.48 16.72 10.67
N GLY A 42 -5.56 15.65 9.88
CA GLY A 42 -4.55 15.30 8.87
C GLY A 42 -3.56 14.21 9.26
N CYS A 43 -3.43 13.89 10.56
CA CYS A 43 -2.47 12.90 11.05
C CYS A 43 -3.01 11.78 11.94
N GLY A 44 -4.34 11.61 11.99
CA GLY A 44 -4.95 10.49 12.73
C GLY A 44 -4.68 9.12 12.12
N TYR A 45 -3.76 9.00 11.14
CA TYR A 45 -3.52 7.79 10.41
C TYR A 45 -2.33 6.98 10.98
N ILE A 46 -2.50 5.70 11.30
CA ILE A 46 -1.43 4.81 11.80
C ILE A 46 -0.24 4.83 10.83
N GLY A 47 -0.50 4.71 9.53
CA GLY A 47 0.55 4.77 8.52
C GLY A 47 1.33 6.10 8.52
N LEU A 48 0.66 7.23 8.75
CA LEU A 48 1.35 8.51 8.86
C LEU A 48 2.13 8.63 10.17
N GLY A 49 1.61 8.10 11.28
CA GLY A 49 2.37 7.97 12.52
C GLY A 49 3.63 7.13 12.34
N LEU A 50 3.54 6.02 11.60
CA LEU A 50 4.70 5.19 11.24
C LEU A 50 5.69 5.94 10.34
N HIS A 51 5.23 6.78 9.43
CA HIS A 51 6.08 7.64 8.61
C HIS A 51 6.95 8.58 9.45
N GLU A 52 6.32 9.32 10.36
CA GLU A 52 7.04 10.26 11.25
C GLU A 52 7.96 9.53 12.25
N LEU A 53 7.53 8.36 12.72
CA LEU A 53 8.39 7.49 13.52
C LEU A 53 9.61 7.03 12.70
N GLY A 54 9.40 6.70 11.43
CA GLY A 54 10.44 6.36 10.46
C GLY A 54 11.53 7.44 10.40
N HIS A 55 11.15 8.70 10.25
CA HIS A 55 12.09 9.83 10.31
C HIS A 55 12.84 9.90 11.65
N THR A 56 12.14 9.68 12.76
CA THR A 56 12.72 9.72 14.12
C THR A 56 13.81 8.65 14.31
N ILE A 57 13.62 7.47 13.70
CA ILE A 57 14.59 6.37 13.73
C ILE A 57 15.56 6.39 12.53
N GLY A 58 15.63 7.52 11.82
CA GLY A 58 16.66 7.82 10.85
C GLY A 58 16.33 7.47 9.39
N LEU A 59 15.09 7.15 9.04
CA LEU A 59 14.68 6.96 7.65
C LEU A 59 14.46 8.30 6.94
N TYR A 60 15.14 8.51 5.83
CA TYR A 60 14.79 9.49 4.80
C TYR A 60 13.64 8.97 3.95
N HIS A 61 13.00 9.88 3.21
CA HIS A 61 12.05 9.47 2.19
C HIS A 61 12.67 8.57 1.13
N THR A 62 11.88 7.63 0.62
CA THR A 62 12.35 6.64 -0.36
C THR A 62 12.72 7.30 -1.69
N GLN A 63 11.94 8.30 -2.14
CA GLN A 63 12.23 9.06 -3.37
C GLN A 63 13.47 9.97 -3.28
N SER A 64 14.04 10.13 -2.08
CA SER A 64 15.28 10.86 -1.83
C SER A 64 16.50 9.94 -1.76
N ARG A 65 16.38 8.63 -2.01
CA ARG A 65 17.57 7.76 -2.08
C ARG A 65 18.55 8.25 -3.16
N HIS A 66 19.84 8.04 -2.91
CA HIS A 66 20.91 8.42 -3.85
C HIS A 66 20.77 7.70 -5.21
N ASP A 67 20.24 6.47 -5.20
CA ASP A 67 20.02 5.60 -6.36
C ASP A 67 18.60 5.70 -6.95
N ARG A 68 17.76 6.66 -6.51
CA ARG A 68 16.33 6.72 -6.89
C ARG A 68 16.08 6.88 -8.39
N ASP A 69 16.98 7.55 -9.13
CA ASP A 69 16.84 7.77 -10.58
C ASP A 69 16.93 6.46 -11.40
N ASN A 70 17.34 5.34 -10.79
CA ASN A 70 17.28 4.03 -11.43
C ASN A 70 15.86 3.42 -11.42
N TYR A 71 14.93 4.02 -10.68
CA TYR A 71 13.60 3.46 -10.39
C TYR A 71 12.45 4.42 -10.71
N ILE A 72 12.68 5.73 -10.63
CA ILE A 72 11.68 6.77 -10.87
C ILE A 72 12.27 7.93 -11.68
N THR A 73 11.40 8.59 -12.45
CA THR A 73 11.67 9.85 -13.15
C THR A 73 10.88 10.98 -12.49
N LEU A 74 11.53 12.11 -12.23
CA LEU A 74 10.86 13.34 -11.76
C LEU A 74 10.61 14.31 -12.90
N HIS A 75 9.41 14.87 -12.91
CA HIS A 75 8.95 15.91 -13.84
C HIS A 75 8.72 17.19 -13.05
N TYR A 76 9.80 17.94 -12.80
CA TYR A 76 9.76 19.18 -12.01
C TYR A 76 8.83 20.23 -12.62
N GLU A 77 8.60 20.19 -13.93
CA GLU A 77 7.63 21.01 -14.66
C GLU A 77 6.17 20.78 -14.23
N ASN A 78 5.87 19.58 -13.72
CA ASN A 78 4.53 19.23 -13.20
C ASN A 78 4.42 19.48 -11.70
N LEU A 79 5.51 19.81 -11.00
CA LEU A 79 5.57 19.97 -9.54
C LEU A 79 5.52 21.44 -9.15
N VAL A 80 4.75 21.76 -8.09
CA VAL A 80 4.76 23.10 -7.50
C VAL A 80 6.20 23.49 -7.08
N TYR A 81 6.65 24.67 -7.51
CA TYR A 81 8.04 25.13 -7.32
C TYR A 81 8.53 25.04 -5.86
N ASP A 82 7.69 25.46 -4.91
CA ASP A 82 8.00 25.45 -3.47
C ASP A 82 8.19 24.05 -2.87
N TRP A 83 7.96 22.99 -3.64
CA TRP A 83 8.15 21.60 -3.22
C TRP A 83 9.38 20.93 -3.83
N HIS A 84 10.13 21.61 -4.70
CA HIS A 84 11.25 21.00 -5.42
C HIS A 84 12.33 20.44 -4.48
N ASP A 85 12.57 21.12 -3.36
CA ASP A 85 13.54 20.72 -2.32
C ASP A 85 13.18 19.40 -1.62
N GLN A 86 11.88 19.10 -1.51
CA GLN A 86 11.37 17.86 -0.91
C GLN A 86 11.68 16.61 -1.76
N PHE A 87 12.16 16.79 -2.98
CA PHE A 87 12.56 15.73 -3.90
C PHE A 87 14.07 15.68 -4.15
N ASN A 88 14.85 16.45 -3.39
CA ASN A 88 16.30 16.38 -3.41
C ASN A 88 16.77 14.97 -3.04
N LYS A 89 17.81 14.52 -3.75
CA LYS A 89 18.47 13.26 -3.45
C LYS A 89 19.42 13.44 -2.28
N GLU A 90 19.43 12.45 -1.42
CA GLU A 90 20.52 12.21 -0.51
C GLU A 90 21.77 11.74 -1.28
N SER A 91 22.93 11.91 -0.65
CA SER A 91 24.19 11.38 -1.18
C SER A 91 24.48 9.97 -0.66
N GLU A 92 25.34 9.22 -1.34
CA GLU A 92 25.87 7.95 -0.80
C GLU A 92 26.56 8.12 0.57
N SER A 93 27.08 9.32 0.87
CA SER A 93 27.72 9.61 2.15
C SER A 93 26.73 9.79 3.29
N THR A 94 25.50 10.23 3.01
CA THR A 94 24.46 10.49 4.02
C THR A 94 23.45 9.35 4.11
N ASN A 95 23.24 8.62 3.02
CA ASN A 95 22.19 7.61 2.88
C ASN A 95 22.77 6.22 2.67
N TYR A 96 22.33 5.25 3.47
CA TYR A 96 22.67 3.84 3.31
C TYR A 96 21.43 3.00 3.01
N ASN A 97 21.55 2.08 2.05
CA ASN A 97 20.46 1.23 1.58
C ASN A 97 20.59 -0.24 2.02
N TYR A 98 21.69 -0.64 2.67
CA TYR A 98 21.93 -2.03 3.11
C TYR A 98 21.85 -3.08 1.99
N ASN A 99 22.16 -2.71 0.75
CA ASN A 99 21.94 -3.53 -0.45
C ASN A 99 20.48 -4.00 -0.63
N ILE A 100 19.54 -3.31 0.03
CA ILE A 100 18.11 -3.48 -0.20
C ILE A 100 17.74 -2.60 -1.38
N THR A 101 17.12 -3.23 -2.37
CA THR A 101 16.63 -2.56 -3.58
C THR A 101 15.49 -1.58 -3.26
N TYR A 102 15.03 -0.85 -4.27
CA TYR A 102 13.99 0.16 -4.14
C TYR A 102 12.60 -0.48 -4.04
N ASP A 103 11.83 -0.10 -3.01
CA ASP A 103 10.46 -0.55 -2.85
C ASP A 103 9.51 0.64 -2.98
N TYR A 104 8.67 0.59 -4.02
CA TYR A 104 7.71 1.63 -4.37
C TYR A 104 6.61 1.80 -3.31
N GLY A 105 6.33 0.75 -2.53
CA GLY A 105 5.23 0.70 -1.58
C GLY A 105 5.58 0.96 -0.13
N THR A 106 6.79 1.47 0.14
CA THR A 106 7.25 1.85 1.49
C THR A 106 6.44 3.01 2.06
N VAL A 107 6.20 3.02 3.37
CA VAL A 107 5.50 4.13 4.03
C VAL A 107 6.27 5.45 3.94
N MET A 108 7.59 5.39 3.75
CA MET A 108 8.46 6.56 3.51
C MET A 108 8.45 7.10 2.06
N HIS A 109 7.70 6.52 1.12
CA HIS A 109 7.68 6.99 -0.27
C HIS A 109 6.57 8.02 -0.50
N TYR A 110 6.87 9.14 -1.15
CA TYR A 110 5.83 10.09 -1.59
C TYR A 110 4.97 9.54 -2.72
N SER A 111 3.75 10.04 -2.84
CA SER A 111 2.96 9.80 -4.05
C SER A 111 3.55 10.54 -5.25
N GLY A 112 3.29 10.05 -6.46
CA GLY A 112 3.76 10.71 -7.70
C GLY A 112 2.73 11.59 -8.41
N ALA A 113 1.50 11.62 -7.92
CA ALA A 113 0.37 12.28 -8.58
C ALA A 113 -0.63 12.89 -7.59
N SER A 114 -0.16 13.38 -6.42
CA SER A 114 -1.07 14.05 -5.47
C SER A 114 -1.68 15.32 -6.10
N PRO A 115 -3.02 15.47 -6.11
CA PRO A 115 -3.68 16.61 -6.75
C PRO A 115 -3.23 17.98 -6.24
N GLY A 116 -2.83 18.08 -4.96
CA GLY A 116 -2.40 19.33 -4.36
C GLY A 116 -0.97 19.77 -4.71
N LEU A 117 -0.19 18.89 -5.35
CA LEU A 117 1.22 19.13 -5.68
C LEU A 117 1.48 19.18 -7.18
N SER A 118 0.48 18.83 -8.01
CA SER A 118 0.59 18.89 -9.46
C SER A 118 0.09 20.25 -10.00
N THR A 119 0.93 20.95 -10.76
CA THR A 119 0.57 22.22 -11.43
C THR A 119 -0.20 21.99 -12.73
N THR A 120 -0.04 20.82 -13.36
CA THR A 120 -0.58 20.50 -14.68
C THR A 120 -1.68 19.44 -14.64
N GLY A 121 -1.96 18.85 -13.47
CA GLY A 121 -2.83 17.69 -13.31
C GLY A 121 -2.18 16.37 -13.76
N LYS A 122 -0.93 16.40 -14.24
CA LYS A 122 -0.15 15.20 -14.60
C LYS A 122 0.73 14.74 -13.43
N PRO A 123 1.17 13.46 -13.41
CA PRO A 123 2.13 12.99 -12.43
C PRO A 123 3.46 13.78 -12.49
N TYR A 124 4.02 14.12 -11.33
CA TYR A 124 5.34 14.74 -11.18
C TYR A 124 6.44 13.73 -10.83
N MET A 125 6.08 12.49 -10.50
CA MET A 125 7.01 11.40 -10.28
C MET A 125 6.44 10.13 -10.87
N MET A 126 7.16 9.54 -11.83
CA MET A 126 6.74 8.36 -12.56
C MET A 126 7.69 7.19 -12.28
N PRO A 127 7.18 6.02 -11.85
CA PRO A 127 8.01 4.83 -11.77
C PRO A 127 8.36 4.30 -13.16
N HIS A 128 9.56 3.72 -13.29
CA HIS A 128 10.01 3.11 -14.56
C HIS A 128 9.11 1.97 -15.03
N ASP A 129 8.49 1.23 -14.11
CA ASP A 129 7.30 0.43 -14.41
C ASP A 129 6.04 1.21 -14.02
N PRO A 130 5.28 1.76 -14.99
CA PRO A 130 4.12 2.61 -14.72
C PRO A 130 3.03 1.95 -13.89
N LYS A 131 2.99 0.60 -13.84
CA LYS A 131 2.01 -0.14 -13.02
C LYS A 131 2.18 0.13 -11.52
N TYR A 132 3.34 0.64 -11.08
CA TYR A 132 3.58 1.05 -9.70
C TYR A 132 3.06 2.44 -9.35
N LEU A 133 2.58 3.24 -10.30
CA LEU A 133 2.11 4.60 -10.02
C LEU A 133 1.06 4.65 -8.87
N PRO A 134 0.00 3.81 -8.85
CA PRO A 134 -0.94 3.75 -7.73
C PRO A 134 -0.34 3.23 -6.41
N THR A 135 0.82 2.59 -6.44
CA THR A 135 1.51 2.05 -5.25
C THR A 135 2.29 3.15 -4.50
N LEU A 136 2.75 4.19 -5.21
CA LEU A 136 3.51 5.30 -4.64
C LEU A 136 2.68 6.11 -3.63
N GLY A 137 3.22 6.39 -2.44
CA GLY A 137 2.52 7.17 -1.41
C GLY A 137 1.75 6.33 -0.40
N SER A 138 2.03 5.03 -0.31
CA SER A 138 1.24 4.13 0.51
C SER A 138 1.45 4.31 2.00
N TYR A 139 0.43 3.93 2.79
CA TYR A 139 0.42 4.01 4.25
C TYR A 139 0.64 2.65 4.93
N ILE A 140 0.91 1.60 4.14
CA ILE A 140 1.16 0.25 4.64
C ILE A 140 2.67 0.06 4.81
N LEU A 141 3.08 -0.34 6.02
CA LEU A 141 4.49 -0.60 6.35
C LEU A 141 5.05 -1.76 5.49
N SER A 142 6.08 -1.47 4.70
CA SER A 142 6.71 -2.47 3.84
C SER A 142 7.57 -3.47 4.61
N PHE A 143 7.84 -4.62 3.99
CA PHE A 143 8.78 -5.60 4.54
C PHE A 143 10.22 -5.07 4.55
N TYR A 144 10.62 -4.32 3.51
CA TYR A 144 11.97 -3.75 3.43
C TYR A 144 12.25 -2.69 4.47
N GLU A 145 11.28 -1.87 4.87
CA GLU A 145 11.46 -0.95 6.00
C GLU A 145 11.73 -1.70 7.30
N LYS A 146 10.97 -2.77 7.57
CA LYS A 146 11.19 -3.63 8.74
C LYS A 146 12.60 -4.23 8.71
N LEU A 147 13.00 -4.81 7.58
CA LEU A 147 14.33 -5.40 7.41
C LEU A 147 15.44 -4.34 7.60
N MET A 148 15.29 -3.19 6.96
CA MET A 148 16.29 -2.13 6.97
C MET A 148 16.52 -1.55 8.38
N VAL A 149 15.44 -1.27 9.13
CA VAL A 149 15.54 -0.81 10.51
C VAL A 149 16.20 -1.87 11.39
N ASN A 150 15.83 -3.15 11.22
CA ASN A 150 16.42 -4.23 12.00
C ASN A 150 17.91 -4.45 11.70
N LEU A 151 18.34 -4.27 10.45
CA LEU A 151 19.76 -4.26 10.08
C LEU A 151 20.47 -3.04 10.67
N HIS A 152 19.86 -1.86 10.57
CA HIS A 152 20.47 -0.61 11.01
C HIS A 152 20.75 -0.58 12.51
N TYR A 153 19.79 -1.04 13.32
CA TYR A 153 19.93 -1.11 14.77
C TYR A 153 20.53 -2.44 15.27
N LYS A 154 21.03 -3.28 14.36
CA LYS A 154 21.65 -4.57 14.68
C LYS A 154 20.74 -5.49 15.51
N CYS A 155 19.43 -5.37 15.32
CA CYS A 155 18.44 -6.18 16.03
C CYS A 155 18.59 -7.67 15.68
N LEU A 156 19.00 -7.97 14.45
CA LEU A 156 19.13 -9.34 13.95
C LEU A 156 20.40 -10.05 14.44
N ASP A 157 21.39 -9.30 14.93
CA ASP A 157 22.62 -9.84 15.53
C ASP A 157 22.32 -10.61 16.82
N LYS A 158 21.14 -10.39 17.43
CA LYS A 158 20.66 -11.12 18.62
C LYS A 158 20.28 -12.56 18.31
N CYS A 159 20.01 -12.89 17.04
CA CYS A 159 19.59 -14.22 16.64
C CYS A 159 20.75 -15.04 16.07
N PRO A 160 20.82 -16.34 16.41
CA PRO A 160 21.85 -17.22 15.86
C PRO A 160 21.66 -17.39 14.34
N LYS A 161 22.75 -17.65 13.61
CA LYS A 161 22.73 -17.78 12.14
C LYS A 161 21.81 -18.89 11.66
N GLU A 162 21.59 -19.90 12.50
CA GLU A 162 20.71 -21.05 12.25
C GLU A 162 19.23 -20.62 12.19
N SER A 163 18.83 -19.59 12.94
CA SER A 163 17.45 -19.07 12.90
C SER A 163 17.10 -18.48 11.54
N TRP A 164 18.07 -17.90 10.84
CA TRP A 164 17.85 -17.34 9.50
C TRP A 164 17.47 -18.41 8.47
N LYS A 165 18.03 -19.62 8.58
CA LYS A 165 17.76 -20.73 7.67
C LYS A 165 16.34 -21.29 7.78
N LYS A 166 15.62 -20.95 8.85
CA LYS A 166 14.24 -21.40 9.10
C LYS A 166 13.19 -20.50 8.44
N CYS A 167 13.57 -19.28 8.05
CA CYS A 167 12.64 -18.32 7.49
C CYS A 167 12.58 -18.44 5.96
N GLU A 168 11.42 -18.82 5.45
CA GLU A 168 11.18 -18.97 4.01
C GLU A 168 10.89 -17.64 3.31
N ASN A 169 10.89 -17.65 1.97
CA ASN A 169 10.51 -16.51 1.11
C ASN A 169 11.31 -15.22 1.40
N GLY A 170 12.56 -15.35 1.87
CA GLY A 170 13.39 -14.21 2.22
C GLY A 170 13.00 -13.48 3.52
N GLY A 171 12.22 -14.12 4.38
CA GLY A 171 11.93 -13.67 5.75
C GLY A 171 13.18 -13.62 6.64
N PHE A 172 13.05 -12.99 7.81
CA PHE A 172 14.12 -12.88 8.81
C PHE A 172 13.61 -13.25 10.22
N PRO A 173 14.48 -13.73 11.14
CA PRO A 173 14.04 -14.15 12.46
C PRO A 173 13.54 -12.96 13.29
N HIS A 174 12.49 -13.17 14.09
CA HIS A 174 11.93 -12.13 14.93
C HIS A 174 12.95 -11.73 16.04
N PRO A 175 13.34 -10.45 16.15
CA PRO A 175 14.46 -10.03 17.03
C PRO A 175 14.28 -10.26 18.53
N ARG A 176 13.05 -10.48 18.99
CA ARG A 176 12.74 -10.81 20.40
C ARG A 176 12.44 -12.29 20.62
N ASP A 177 12.32 -13.06 19.55
CA ASP A 177 11.99 -14.49 19.59
C ASP A 177 12.51 -15.15 18.31
N CYS A 178 13.76 -15.61 18.36
CA CYS A 178 14.46 -16.14 17.20
C CYS A 178 13.93 -17.51 16.71
N SER A 179 12.89 -18.05 17.37
CA SER A 179 12.15 -19.21 16.90
C SER A 179 11.05 -18.85 15.88
N LYS A 180 10.68 -17.57 15.81
CA LYS A 180 9.67 -17.03 14.90
C LYS A 180 10.31 -16.27 13.74
N CYS A 181 9.56 -16.15 12.65
CA CYS A 181 9.99 -15.43 11.46
C CYS A 181 9.05 -14.27 11.16
N ILE A 182 9.64 -13.13 10.79
CA ILE A 182 8.94 -12.04 10.11
C ILE A 182 9.03 -12.34 8.62
N CYS A 183 7.88 -12.58 7.99
CA CYS A 183 7.79 -12.92 6.57
C CYS A 183 7.33 -11.71 5.73
N PRO A 184 7.63 -11.69 4.42
CA PRO A 184 7.01 -10.74 3.50
C PRO A 184 5.48 -10.81 3.53
N SER A 185 4.84 -9.68 3.24
CA SER A 185 3.38 -9.59 3.18
C SER A 185 2.81 -10.61 2.18
N GLY A 186 1.74 -11.30 2.59
CA GLY A 186 1.11 -12.33 1.76
C GLY A 186 1.84 -13.68 1.70
N TYR A 187 2.96 -13.89 2.40
CA TYR A 187 3.68 -15.18 2.42
C TYR A 187 3.60 -15.94 3.76
N VAL A 188 2.73 -15.50 4.68
CA VAL A 188 2.49 -16.19 5.95
C VAL A 188 1.54 -17.36 5.71
N ARG A 189 2.03 -18.60 5.82
CA ARG A 189 1.19 -19.80 5.59
C ARG A 189 0.61 -20.44 6.84
N ASN A 190 1.34 -20.53 7.94
CA ASN A 190 0.86 -21.13 9.18
C ASN A 190 1.79 -20.73 10.34
N ASN A 191 1.19 -20.25 11.43
CA ASN A 191 1.73 -19.90 12.75
C ASN A 191 1.94 -18.40 13.06
N LEU A 192 0.95 -17.89 13.80
CA LEU A 192 1.08 -17.29 15.14
C LEU A 192 2.14 -16.19 15.29
N PHE A 193 1.64 -14.95 15.23
CA PHE A 193 2.25 -13.70 15.69
C PHE A 193 3.26 -13.06 14.73
N ASP A 194 2.73 -12.34 13.73
CA ASP A 194 2.67 -10.88 13.82
C ASP A 194 1.68 -10.33 12.75
N LEU A 195 0.59 -9.73 13.22
CA LEU A 195 -0.40 -8.95 12.44
C LEU A 195 -1.19 -9.70 11.36
N GLN A 196 -1.59 -10.94 11.60
CA GLN A 196 -2.83 -11.42 10.99
C GLN A 196 -3.97 -10.85 11.86
N PRO A 197 -4.82 -9.94 11.36
CA PRO A 197 -6.16 -9.88 11.90
C PRO A 197 -6.81 -11.27 11.67
N PRO A 198 -7.90 -11.60 12.37
CA PRO A 198 -8.83 -12.63 11.93
C PRO A 198 -9.37 -12.23 10.54
N GLY A 199 -8.60 -12.57 9.51
CA GLY A 199 -8.77 -12.09 8.15
C GLY A 199 -9.28 -13.19 7.26
N CYS A 200 -10.26 -12.83 6.44
CA CYS A 200 -10.75 -13.58 5.28
C CYS A 200 -9.62 -13.97 4.30
N GLY A 201 -9.97 -14.84 3.37
CA GLY A 201 -9.05 -15.32 2.34
C GLY A 201 -8.89 -16.83 2.35
N LYS A 202 -8.36 -17.37 1.26
CA LYS A 202 -8.14 -18.81 1.08
C LYS A 202 -7.09 -19.10 0.02
N GLU A 203 -6.59 -20.32 0.04
CA GLU A 203 -5.82 -20.86 -1.07
C GLU A 203 -6.75 -21.14 -2.26
N LEU A 204 -6.27 -20.82 -3.47
CA LEU A 204 -6.97 -21.00 -4.73
C LEU A 204 -6.07 -21.81 -5.66
N THR A 205 -6.63 -22.76 -6.40
CA THR A 205 -5.87 -23.53 -7.41
C THR A 205 -6.12 -22.94 -8.79
N ALA A 206 -5.06 -22.53 -9.47
CA ALA A 206 -5.07 -22.09 -10.85
C ALA A 206 -5.18 -23.28 -11.81
N THR A 207 -5.93 -23.09 -12.88
CA THR A 207 -6.14 -24.06 -13.96
C THR A 207 -5.79 -23.44 -15.31
N ASP A 208 -5.85 -24.19 -16.40
CA ASP A 208 -5.63 -23.65 -17.75
C ASP A 208 -6.73 -22.66 -18.19
N GLU A 209 -7.89 -22.70 -17.53
CA GLU A 209 -9.03 -21.84 -17.81
C GLU A 209 -9.09 -20.67 -16.83
N TYR A 210 -9.64 -19.55 -17.29
CA TYR A 210 -9.82 -18.38 -16.43
C TYR A 210 -10.83 -18.65 -15.31
N GLN A 211 -10.37 -18.41 -14.09
CA GLN A 211 -11.18 -18.41 -12.88
C GLN A 211 -11.31 -16.98 -12.34
N GLU A 212 -12.37 -16.71 -11.58
CA GLU A 212 -12.62 -15.42 -10.96
C GLU A 212 -12.39 -15.45 -9.45
N LEU A 213 -11.70 -14.43 -8.94
CA LEU A 213 -11.61 -14.12 -7.53
C LEU A 213 -12.45 -12.87 -7.28
N TRP A 214 -13.51 -13.04 -6.49
CA TRP A 214 -14.35 -11.98 -5.95
C TRP A 214 -14.08 -11.87 -4.46
N ASP A 215 -13.77 -10.66 -3.99
CA ASP A 215 -13.59 -10.42 -2.56
C ASP A 215 -14.28 -9.14 -2.11
N VAL A 216 -14.78 -9.15 -0.87
CA VAL A 216 -15.39 -8.00 -0.22
C VAL A 216 -14.74 -7.80 1.15
N VAL A 217 -14.06 -6.67 1.34
CA VAL A 217 -13.32 -6.34 2.57
C VAL A 217 -13.65 -4.95 3.08
N GLY A 218 -13.72 -4.76 4.40
CA GLY A 218 -14.00 -3.49 5.05
C GLY A 218 -15.24 -3.50 5.94
N GLN A 219 -15.58 -2.33 6.48
CA GLN A 219 -16.63 -2.19 7.49
C GLN A 219 -18.02 -2.02 6.87
N GLU A 220 -19.07 -2.54 7.51
CA GLU A 220 -20.45 -2.31 7.06
C GLU A 220 -20.91 -0.87 7.25
N SER A 221 -20.48 -0.25 8.33
CA SER A 221 -20.73 1.16 8.65
C SER A 221 -19.40 1.82 9.03
N TYR A 222 -18.96 2.79 8.25
CA TYR A 222 -17.75 3.55 8.51
C TYR A 222 -18.09 4.89 9.17
N ASP A 223 -17.65 5.09 10.41
CA ASP A 223 -17.69 6.39 11.10
C ASP A 223 -16.26 6.94 11.24
N ARG A 224 -15.95 8.02 10.50
CA ARG A 224 -14.63 8.64 10.54
C ARG A 224 -14.17 9.15 11.92
N TYR A 225 -15.08 9.31 12.87
CA TYR A 225 -14.77 9.80 14.22
C TYR A 225 -14.64 8.68 15.26
N ALA A 226 -15.08 7.46 14.92
CA ALA A 226 -15.07 6.30 15.79
C ALA A 226 -14.33 5.08 15.19
N ALA A 227 -13.99 5.12 13.90
CA ALA A 227 -13.29 4.05 13.21
C ALA A 227 -11.86 3.91 13.74
N ASN A 228 -11.46 2.67 14.01
CA ASN A 228 -10.06 2.31 14.16
C ASN A 228 -9.36 2.57 12.82
N ASP A 229 -8.20 3.21 12.86
CA ASP A 229 -7.45 3.52 11.64
C ASP A 229 -6.62 2.34 11.09
N ASP A 230 -7.04 1.11 11.39
CA ASP A 230 -6.35 -0.06 10.88
C ASP A 230 -7.02 -0.60 9.62
N PHE A 231 -6.24 -1.28 8.78
CA PHE A 231 -6.75 -1.93 7.59
C PHE A 231 -7.30 -3.31 7.93
N TYR A 232 -8.47 -3.61 7.40
CA TYR A 232 -8.94 -4.98 7.25
C TYR A 232 -8.24 -5.58 6.05
N PHE A 233 -7.66 -6.77 6.19
CA PHE A 233 -6.97 -7.50 5.12
C PHE A 233 -7.64 -8.86 4.88
N CYS A 234 -7.80 -9.25 3.62
CA CYS A 234 -7.95 -10.66 3.23
C CYS A 234 -6.72 -11.11 2.44
N ASN A 235 -6.25 -12.34 2.67
CA ASN A 235 -5.08 -12.89 1.98
C ASN A 235 -5.45 -14.13 1.17
N TYR A 236 -5.24 -14.08 -0.13
CA TYR A 236 -5.46 -15.19 -1.05
C TYR A 236 -4.13 -15.68 -1.64
N TRP A 237 -4.03 -16.99 -1.85
CA TRP A 237 -2.85 -17.62 -2.44
C TRP A 237 -3.24 -18.41 -3.68
N ILE A 238 -3.04 -17.83 -4.85
CA ILE A 238 -3.31 -18.54 -6.11
C ILE A 238 -2.12 -19.45 -6.40
N ARG A 239 -2.33 -20.76 -6.46
CA ARG A 239 -1.31 -21.77 -6.70
C ARG A 239 -1.47 -22.47 -8.03
N GLY A 240 -0.37 -22.63 -8.74
CA GLY A 240 -0.23 -23.54 -9.85
C GLY A 240 0.69 -24.71 -9.49
N PRO A 241 0.88 -25.66 -10.42
CA PRO A 241 1.87 -26.72 -10.27
C PRO A 241 3.28 -26.16 -10.07
N PRO A 242 4.18 -26.88 -9.38
CA PRO A 242 5.54 -26.38 -9.15
C PRO A 242 6.27 -26.02 -10.44
N GLY A 243 6.82 -24.80 -10.46
CA GLY A 243 7.52 -24.20 -11.60
C GLY A 243 6.61 -23.58 -12.67
N SER A 244 5.29 -23.56 -12.48
CA SER A 244 4.37 -22.82 -13.35
C SER A 244 4.43 -21.32 -13.10
N LYS A 245 4.01 -20.54 -14.10
CA LYS A 245 3.71 -19.12 -13.97
C LYS A 245 2.20 -18.93 -14.07
N ILE A 246 1.66 -17.97 -13.34
CA ILE A 246 0.24 -17.65 -13.22
C ILE A 246 0.03 -16.26 -13.79
N GLU A 247 -0.97 -16.11 -14.66
CA GLU A 247 -1.45 -14.82 -15.10
C GLU A 247 -2.59 -14.38 -14.17
N VAL A 248 -2.49 -13.16 -13.64
CA VAL A 248 -3.53 -12.51 -12.85
C VAL A 248 -3.89 -11.18 -13.52
N ILE A 249 -5.16 -11.03 -13.86
CA ILE A 249 -5.72 -9.83 -14.48
C ILE A 249 -6.59 -9.11 -13.46
N PHE A 250 -6.24 -7.88 -13.12
CA PHE A 250 -7.11 -7.00 -12.36
C PHE A 250 -8.25 -6.53 -13.27
N GLN A 251 -9.50 -6.82 -12.91
CA GLN A 251 -10.65 -6.58 -13.80
C GLN A 251 -11.43 -5.35 -13.37
N ASN A 252 -11.87 -5.31 -12.11
CA ASN A 252 -12.74 -4.24 -11.63
C ASN A 252 -12.60 -4.04 -10.13
N TYR A 253 -13.06 -2.89 -9.65
CA TYR A 253 -12.96 -2.46 -8.27
C TYR A 253 -14.11 -1.52 -7.89
N THR A 254 -14.32 -1.26 -6.60
CA THR A 254 -15.27 -0.24 -6.15
C THR A 254 -14.80 1.16 -6.57
N GLU A 255 -15.69 1.93 -7.19
CA GLU A 255 -15.43 3.32 -7.61
C GLU A 255 -15.25 4.29 -6.43
N SER A 256 -14.72 5.49 -6.72
CA SER A 256 -14.64 6.63 -5.79
C SER A 256 -13.77 6.41 -4.54
N LEU A 257 -12.74 5.57 -4.66
CA LEU A 257 -11.72 5.32 -3.64
C LEU A 257 -10.30 5.51 -4.19
N ASP A 258 -10.19 6.02 -5.41
CA ASP A 258 -8.96 6.35 -6.09
C ASP A 258 -8.24 7.47 -5.32
N TYR A 259 -7.11 7.09 -4.72
CA TYR A 259 -6.19 8.04 -4.13
C TYR A 259 -4.77 7.50 -4.27
N PRO A 260 -3.77 8.33 -4.56
CA PRO A 260 -2.38 7.88 -4.67
C PRO A 260 -1.94 7.07 -3.45
N GLY A 261 -1.25 5.95 -3.69
CA GLY A 261 -0.80 5.02 -2.65
C GLY A 261 -1.87 4.03 -2.18
N CYS A 262 -3.08 4.10 -2.77
CA CYS A 262 -4.25 3.32 -2.40
C CYS A 262 -4.53 3.37 -0.90
N VAL A 263 -4.44 4.57 -0.30
CA VAL A 263 -4.42 4.73 1.16
C VAL A 263 -5.75 4.38 1.83
N TRP A 264 -6.87 4.27 1.13
CA TRP A 264 -8.17 3.94 1.74
C TRP A 264 -8.50 2.46 1.66
N ALA A 265 -8.25 1.88 0.51
CA ALA A 265 -8.53 0.50 0.18
C ALA A 265 -7.81 0.16 -1.13
N GLY A 266 -7.54 -1.11 -1.37
CA GLY A 266 -6.97 -1.57 -2.63
C GLY A 266 -6.78 -3.08 -2.66
N VAL A 267 -6.18 -3.53 -3.76
CA VAL A 267 -5.65 -4.89 -3.90
C VAL A 267 -4.17 -4.83 -4.22
N GLU A 268 -3.34 -5.58 -3.50
CA GLU A 268 -1.94 -5.83 -3.82
C GLU A 268 -1.79 -7.20 -4.46
N ILE A 269 -1.12 -7.26 -5.61
CA ILE A 269 -0.85 -8.50 -6.36
C ILE A 269 0.67 -8.68 -6.47
N LYS A 270 1.19 -9.79 -5.94
CA LYS A 270 2.64 -10.05 -5.85
C LYS A 270 3.08 -11.07 -6.88
N THR A 271 3.58 -10.60 -8.02
CA THR A 271 4.05 -11.44 -9.14
C THR A 271 5.55 -11.40 -9.38
N LEU A 272 6.29 -10.57 -8.65
CA LEU A 272 7.73 -10.34 -8.86
C LEU A 272 8.60 -11.53 -8.46
N GLU A 273 9.80 -11.58 -9.03
CA GLU A 273 10.86 -12.54 -8.68
C GLU A 273 11.24 -12.44 -7.20
N ASP A 274 11.50 -11.23 -6.70
CA ASP A 274 11.82 -11.02 -5.30
C ASP A 274 10.55 -10.83 -4.46
N GLN A 275 10.13 -11.93 -3.82
CA GLN A 275 8.92 -12.07 -3.02
C GLN A 275 8.83 -11.09 -1.83
N ARG A 276 9.94 -10.43 -1.47
CA ARG A 276 10.01 -9.46 -0.38
C ARG A 276 9.45 -8.08 -0.75
N HIS A 277 9.42 -7.73 -2.04
CA HIS A 277 8.93 -6.43 -2.51
C HIS A 277 7.45 -6.24 -2.24
N THR A 278 7.02 -4.99 -2.11
CA THR A 278 5.61 -4.65 -2.28
C THR A 278 5.15 -4.99 -3.70
N GLY A 279 4.00 -5.66 -3.81
CA GLY A 279 3.39 -5.97 -5.10
C GLY A 279 2.76 -4.74 -5.77
N TYR A 280 2.16 -4.95 -6.94
CA TYR A 280 1.40 -3.91 -7.63
C TYR A 280 0.09 -3.65 -6.88
N ARG A 281 -0.20 -2.40 -6.54
CA ARG A 281 -1.44 -2.00 -5.87
C ARG A 281 -2.42 -1.32 -6.83
N PHE A 282 -3.68 -1.72 -6.82
CA PHE A 282 -4.75 -1.09 -7.58
C PHE A 282 -5.94 -0.74 -6.69
N CYS A 283 -6.58 0.40 -6.93
CA CYS A 283 -7.70 0.90 -6.13
C CYS A 283 -8.72 1.71 -6.95
N SER A 284 -8.73 1.51 -8.27
CA SER A 284 -9.60 2.21 -9.20
C SER A 284 -9.95 1.30 -10.39
N PRO A 285 -11.19 1.33 -10.90
CA PRO A 285 -11.57 0.62 -12.12
C PRO A 285 -10.77 1.02 -13.36
N GLU A 286 -10.13 2.19 -13.37
CA GLU A 286 -9.32 2.67 -14.50
C GLU A 286 -8.14 1.74 -14.83
N TYR A 287 -7.65 0.98 -13.83
CA TYR A 287 -6.57 0.01 -14.00
C TYR A 287 -7.10 -1.35 -14.51
N GLY A 288 -8.41 -1.49 -14.72
CA GLY A 288 -9.05 -2.69 -15.21
C GLY A 288 -8.45 -3.17 -16.53
N GLY A 289 -8.23 -4.48 -16.64
CA GLY A 289 -7.53 -5.12 -17.76
C GLY A 289 -6.01 -5.25 -17.58
N THR A 290 -5.43 -4.71 -16.51
CA THR A 290 -3.99 -4.88 -16.22
C THR A 290 -3.68 -6.36 -15.97
N SER A 291 -2.86 -6.95 -16.83
CA SER A 291 -2.37 -8.32 -16.72
C SER A 291 -0.97 -8.37 -16.09
N LEU A 292 -0.80 -9.26 -15.12
CA LEU A 292 0.44 -9.53 -14.40
C LEU A 292 0.78 -11.02 -14.49
N ILE A 293 1.99 -11.34 -14.92
CA ILE A 293 2.49 -12.73 -14.99
C ILE A 293 3.46 -12.93 -13.83
N SER A 294 3.28 -14.02 -13.09
CA SER A 294 4.12 -14.35 -11.94
C SER A 294 5.47 -14.95 -12.34
N GLU A 295 6.48 -14.69 -11.51
CA GLU A 295 7.77 -15.39 -11.57
C GLU A 295 7.78 -16.70 -10.78
N HIS A 296 6.76 -16.92 -9.95
CA HIS A 296 6.61 -18.11 -9.09
C HIS A 296 5.28 -18.82 -9.32
N ASP A 297 5.20 -20.06 -8.85
CA ASP A 297 4.01 -20.91 -8.89
C ASP A 297 2.92 -20.54 -7.88
N MET A 298 3.16 -19.52 -7.07
CA MET A 298 2.21 -18.99 -6.11
C MET A 298 2.18 -17.47 -6.16
N VAL A 299 0.98 -16.91 -6.27
CA VAL A 299 0.72 -15.46 -6.28
C VAL A 299 -0.11 -15.08 -5.05
N PRO A 300 0.49 -14.36 -4.09
CA PRO A 300 -0.28 -13.69 -3.06
C PRO A 300 -1.11 -12.55 -3.64
N VAL A 301 -2.38 -12.52 -3.28
CA VAL A 301 -3.31 -11.41 -3.52
C VAL A 301 -3.83 -10.94 -2.17
N ILE A 302 -3.60 -9.66 -1.87
CA ILE A 302 -3.95 -9.05 -0.59
C ILE A 302 -4.97 -7.96 -0.87
N THR A 303 -6.22 -8.17 -0.48
CA THR A 303 -7.25 -7.15 -0.55
C THR A 303 -7.33 -6.44 0.79
N TYR A 304 -7.56 -5.13 0.77
CA TYR A 304 -7.64 -4.36 2.01
C TYR A 304 -8.56 -3.16 1.91
N SER A 305 -9.16 -2.81 3.05
CA SER A 305 -9.92 -1.57 3.24
C SER A 305 -9.85 -1.16 4.70
N ARG A 306 -9.64 0.12 4.98
CA ARG A 306 -9.82 0.70 6.33
C ARG A 306 -11.11 1.50 6.46
N VAL A 307 -11.90 1.54 5.39
CA VAL A 307 -13.16 2.29 5.31
C VAL A 307 -14.34 1.32 5.22
N TYR A 308 -15.36 1.67 4.45
CA TYR A 308 -16.49 0.80 4.17
C TYR A 308 -16.09 -0.41 3.30
N LYS A 309 -17.00 -1.38 3.18
CA LYS A 309 -16.85 -2.57 2.32
C LYS A 309 -16.57 -2.19 0.87
N VAL A 310 -15.46 -2.68 0.34
CA VAL A 310 -15.06 -2.55 -1.07
C VAL A 310 -15.05 -3.92 -1.73
N THR A 311 -15.33 -3.95 -3.02
CA THR A 311 -15.31 -5.18 -3.83
C THR A 311 -14.15 -5.15 -4.81
N SER A 312 -13.39 -6.23 -4.87
CA SER A 312 -12.33 -6.45 -5.85
C SER A 312 -12.70 -7.62 -6.77
N LEU A 313 -12.46 -7.47 -8.07
CA LEU A 313 -12.59 -8.54 -9.06
C LEU A 313 -11.26 -8.76 -9.79
N LEU A 314 -10.78 -10.00 -9.71
CA LEU A 314 -9.61 -10.47 -10.43
C LEU A 314 -9.95 -11.72 -11.24
N ARG A 315 -9.24 -11.93 -12.34
CA ARG A 315 -9.25 -13.18 -13.11
C ARG A 315 -7.87 -13.79 -13.10
N TYR A 316 -7.77 -15.11 -13.01
CA TYR A 316 -6.48 -15.79 -13.00
C TYR A 316 -6.53 -17.12 -13.74
N LYS A 317 -5.37 -17.55 -14.22
CA LYS A 317 -5.15 -18.87 -14.83
C LYS A 317 -3.66 -19.23 -14.81
N ILE A 318 -3.33 -20.47 -15.11
CA ILE A 318 -1.96 -20.87 -15.44
C ILE A 318 -1.58 -20.19 -16.77
N HIS A 319 -0.47 -19.46 -16.75
CA HIS A 319 0.12 -18.83 -17.93
C HIS A 319 1.02 -19.81 -18.68
N SER A 320 1.93 -20.47 -17.95
CA SER A 320 2.87 -21.44 -18.51
C SER A 320 3.28 -22.49 -17.46
N TYR A 321 3.75 -23.64 -17.94
CA TYR A 321 4.27 -24.71 -17.10
C TYR A 321 5.79 -24.72 -17.15
N GLY A 322 6.44 -25.09 -16.03
CA GLY A 322 7.87 -25.33 -15.99
C GLY A 322 8.29 -26.50 -16.88
N SER A 323 9.56 -26.52 -17.28
CA SER A 323 10.16 -27.53 -18.18
C SER A 323 9.83 -28.96 -17.72
N GLY A 324 9.13 -29.73 -18.57
CA GLY A 324 8.82 -31.15 -18.34
C GLY A 324 7.43 -31.47 -17.79
N LYS A 325 6.53 -30.48 -17.64
CA LYS A 325 5.13 -30.72 -17.25
C LYS A 325 4.16 -30.32 -18.36
N THR A 326 3.25 -31.23 -18.71
CA THR A 326 2.18 -31.01 -19.71
C THR A 326 0.88 -30.55 -19.06
N LYS A 327 0.06 -29.83 -19.83
CA LYS A 327 -1.33 -29.46 -19.49
C LYS A 327 -2.09 -30.65 -18.89
N SER A 328 -2.70 -30.46 -17.73
CA SER A 328 -3.59 -31.47 -17.16
C SER A 328 -4.92 -31.44 -17.90
N THR A 329 -5.30 -32.55 -18.55
CA THR A 329 -6.59 -32.72 -19.25
C THR A 329 -7.77 -33.03 -18.32
N SER A 330 -7.60 -32.94 -17.00
CA SER A 330 -8.69 -33.12 -16.05
C SER A 330 -9.61 -31.89 -16.04
N LYS A 331 -10.89 -32.07 -16.43
CA LYS A 331 -11.95 -31.05 -16.26
C LYS A 331 -11.89 -30.49 -14.83
N PRO A 332 -11.62 -29.19 -14.62
CA PRO A 332 -11.62 -28.64 -13.27
C PRO A 332 -13.04 -28.53 -12.75
N VAL A 333 -13.25 -28.91 -11.50
CA VAL A 333 -14.43 -28.48 -10.75
C VAL A 333 -14.26 -26.98 -10.52
N SER A 334 -15.01 -26.18 -11.28
CA SER A 334 -15.07 -24.73 -11.12
C SER A 334 -15.68 -24.42 -9.75
N GLU A 335 -14.86 -24.29 -8.72
CA GLU A 335 -15.28 -23.66 -7.48
C GLU A 335 -15.34 -22.15 -7.74
N LYS A 336 -16.46 -21.70 -8.31
CA LYS A 336 -16.75 -20.27 -8.41
C LYS A 336 -16.79 -19.73 -6.99
N THR A 337 -15.89 -18.80 -6.66
CA THR A 337 -16.10 -17.93 -5.50
C THR A 337 -17.52 -17.38 -5.62
N PRO A 338 -18.42 -17.57 -4.63
CA PRO A 338 -19.79 -17.12 -4.76
C PRO A 338 -19.76 -15.63 -5.10
N ARG A 339 -20.24 -15.29 -6.30
CA ARG A 339 -20.50 -13.90 -6.63
C ARG A 339 -21.42 -13.39 -5.51
N PRO A 340 -21.07 -12.33 -4.78
CA PRO A 340 -21.96 -11.80 -3.77
C PRO A 340 -23.31 -11.56 -4.44
N THR A 341 -24.36 -12.17 -3.89
CA THR A 341 -25.72 -12.05 -4.42
C THR A 341 -25.99 -10.56 -4.58
N PRO A 342 -26.45 -10.07 -5.75
CA PRO A 342 -26.91 -8.69 -5.84
C PRO A 342 -28.00 -8.53 -4.80
N THR A 343 -27.68 -7.87 -3.70
CA THR A 343 -28.67 -7.55 -2.68
C THR A 343 -29.68 -6.68 -3.40
N THR A 344 -30.88 -7.21 -3.60
CA THR A 344 -32.06 -6.43 -3.92
C THR A 344 -32.21 -5.44 -2.79
N ALA A 345 -31.61 -4.26 -2.97
CA ALA A 345 -31.66 -3.18 -2.02
C ALA A 345 -33.09 -2.68 -1.99
N THR A 346 -33.86 -3.20 -1.06
CA THR A 346 -34.99 -2.48 -0.50
C THR A 346 -34.45 -1.15 0.01
N THR A 347 -34.89 -0.10 -0.67
CA THR A 347 -34.61 1.30 -0.39
C THR A 347 -34.74 1.61 1.10
N LYS A 348 -33.60 1.87 1.77
CA LYS A 348 -33.52 2.72 2.97
C LYS A 348 -32.08 3.24 3.18
N LYS A 349 -31.88 4.49 2.72
CA LYS A 349 -31.01 5.59 3.18
C LYS A 349 -29.73 5.27 3.99
N CYS A 350 -28.56 5.67 3.46
CA CYS A 350 -27.61 6.64 4.04
C CYS A 350 -26.16 6.42 3.54
N TYR A 351 -25.66 7.23 2.58
CA TYR A 351 -24.20 7.44 2.36
C TYR A 351 -23.83 8.84 1.82
N THR A 352 -24.75 9.80 1.79
CA THR A 352 -24.59 11.07 1.06
C THR A 352 -23.95 12.21 1.88
N ARG A 353 -23.69 12.03 3.19
CA ARG A 353 -23.42 13.17 4.08
C ARG A 353 -22.00 13.73 3.99
N LEU A 354 -20.98 12.87 3.83
CA LEU A 354 -19.59 13.29 4.00
C LEU A 354 -18.95 13.89 2.74
N LEU A 355 -19.08 13.18 1.60
CA LEU A 355 -18.57 13.62 0.30
C LEU A 355 -19.20 14.96 -0.11
N CYS A 356 -20.52 15.08 0.03
CA CYS A 356 -21.23 16.31 -0.31
C CYS A 356 -20.88 17.48 0.62
N THR A 357 -20.58 17.23 1.89
CA THR A 357 -20.10 18.27 2.80
C THR A 357 -18.71 18.78 2.39
N LEU A 358 -17.82 17.86 1.98
CA LEU A 358 -16.48 18.20 1.47
C LEU A 358 -16.53 18.96 0.15
N LEU A 359 -17.32 18.46 -0.82
CA LEU A 359 -17.54 19.07 -2.12
C LEU A 359 -18.18 20.46 -1.99
N ARG A 360 -19.17 20.63 -1.10
CA ARG A 360 -19.79 21.94 -0.85
C ARG A 360 -18.82 22.92 -0.18
N ARG A 361 -18.11 22.50 0.87
CA ARG A 361 -17.26 23.40 1.67
C ARG A 361 -15.95 23.76 0.98
N SER A 362 -15.34 22.82 0.26
CA SER A 362 -13.97 22.99 -0.27
C SER A 362 -13.96 23.36 -1.75
N PHE A 363 -14.99 22.94 -2.49
CA PHE A 363 -15.04 23.09 -3.96
C PHE A 363 -16.26 23.86 -4.45
N LYS A 364 -17.06 24.43 -3.55
CA LYS A 364 -18.24 25.24 -3.90
C LYS A 364 -19.15 24.49 -4.89
N PHE A 365 -19.24 23.17 -4.71
CA PHE A 365 -19.74 22.24 -5.73
C PHE A 365 -21.19 22.49 -6.18
N CYS A 366 -22.06 22.98 -5.30
CA CYS A 366 -23.43 23.35 -5.72
C CYS A 366 -23.45 24.68 -6.51
N GLU A 367 -22.55 25.61 -6.18
CA GLU A 367 -22.48 26.99 -6.71
C GLU A 367 -21.68 27.08 -8.02
N THR A 368 -20.78 26.13 -8.30
CA THR A 368 -19.94 26.15 -9.51
C THR A 368 -20.74 25.88 -10.79
N THR A 369 -20.50 26.64 -11.85
CA THR A 369 -21.10 26.41 -13.18
C THR A 369 -20.43 25.28 -13.98
N LYS A 370 -19.36 24.70 -13.42
CA LYS A 370 -18.54 23.67 -14.09
C LYS A 370 -19.28 22.34 -14.34
N TYR A 371 -20.31 22.05 -13.56
CA TYR A 371 -21.06 20.80 -13.65
C TYR A 371 -22.56 21.08 -13.79
N ASP A 372 -23.25 20.28 -14.62
CA ASP A 372 -24.69 20.43 -14.81
C ASP A 372 -25.50 19.96 -13.60
N PHE A 373 -26.76 20.41 -13.54
CA PHE A 373 -27.68 20.15 -12.44
C PHE A 373 -27.97 18.66 -12.24
N ASN A 374 -28.10 17.90 -13.32
CA ASN A 374 -28.40 16.47 -13.25
C ASN A 374 -27.21 15.68 -12.68
N PHE A 375 -25.99 16.07 -13.04
CA PHE A 375 -24.77 15.52 -12.48
C PHE A 375 -24.63 15.87 -10.98
N LYS A 376 -24.82 17.13 -10.59
CA LYS A 376 -24.80 17.55 -9.18
C LYS A 376 -25.83 16.80 -8.33
N LYS A 377 -27.03 16.60 -8.87
CA LYS A 377 -28.12 15.86 -8.21
C LYS A 377 -27.84 14.37 -8.10
N LYS A 378 -27.08 13.77 -9.03
CA LYS A 378 -26.61 12.38 -8.92
C LYS A 378 -25.53 12.22 -7.85
N VAL A 379 -24.57 13.13 -7.81
CA VAL A 379 -23.43 13.07 -6.87
C VAL A 379 -23.87 13.46 -5.44
N CYS A 380 -24.76 14.45 -5.31
CA CYS A 380 -25.21 15.01 -4.04
C CYS A 380 -26.74 15.25 -3.98
N PRO A 381 -27.56 14.19 -4.01
CA PRO A 381 -29.02 14.25 -4.21
C PRO A 381 -29.85 15.05 -3.19
N TYR A 382 -29.26 15.47 -2.06
CA TYR A 382 -29.96 16.16 -0.96
C TYR A 382 -29.28 17.48 -0.52
N TYR A 383 -28.29 17.98 -1.28
CA TYR A 383 -27.43 19.09 -0.83
C TYR A 383 -27.35 20.28 -1.78
N CYS A 384 -27.73 20.09 -3.04
CA CYS A 384 -27.78 21.14 -4.04
C CYS A 384 -29.24 21.27 -4.52
N ASP A 385 -30.03 22.06 -3.79
CA ASP A 385 -31.31 22.59 -4.27
C ASP A 385 -31.14 24.06 -4.64
#